data_AF-A0A837R7Y5-F1
#
_entry.id   AF-A0A837R7Y5-F1
#
_cell.length_a   1.000
_cell.length_b   1.000
_cell.length_c   1.000
_cell.angle_alpha   90.00
_cell.angle_beta   90.00
_cell.angle_gamma   90.00
#
_symmetry.space_group_name_H-M   'P 1'
#
loop_
_entity.id
_entity.type
_entity.pdbx_description
1 polymer ?
#
loop_
_entity_poly.entity_id
_entity_poly.type
_entity_poly.pdbx_seq_one_letter_code
_entity_poly.pdbx_strand_id
1 'polypeptide(L)' 'MGISVGKKIGNAVARNWVKRRIRQSITELKPQLKQDADFLVIARPTVAGKSQAETKAYLSHALKLAHLLDND' A
#
# COMPACT_ATOMS: atom_id res chain seq x y z
N MET A 1 2.76 -9.56 -5.75
CA MET A 1 2.89 -8.74 -4.51
C MET A 1 2.16 -9.39 -3.34
N GLY A 2 2.74 -9.32 -2.13
CA GLY A 2 2.08 -9.71 -0.88
C GLY A 2 1.53 -8.50 -0.12
N ILE A 3 0.48 -8.69 0.69
CA ILE A 3 -0.04 -7.65 1.61
C ILE A 3 -0.27 -8.24 3.00
N SER A 4 0.49 -7.75 3.99
CA SER A 4 0.32 -8.07 5.40
C SER A 4 -0.36 -6.92 6.14
N VAL A 5 -1.43 -7.24 6.88
CA VAL A 5 -2.20 -6.27 7.67
C VAL A 5 -2.43 -6.87 9.05
N GLY A 6 -1.72 -6.36 10.04
CA GLY A 6 -1.69 -6.90 11.41
C GLY A 6 -2.98 -6.64 12.21
N LYS A 7 -3.17 -7.41 13.28
CA LYS A 7 -4.32 -7.30 14.20
C LYS A 7 -4.45 -5.92 14.85
N LYS A 8 -3.33 -5.21 15.05
CA LYS A 8 -3.29 -3.87 15.66
C LYS A 8 -4.00 -2.78 14.84
N ILE A 9 -4.34 -3.04 13.58
CA ILE A 9 -5.11 -2.10 12.74
C ILE A 9 -6.61 -2.12 13.07
N GLY A 10 -7.12 -3.25 13.56
CA GLY A 10 -8.53 -3.40 13.93
C GLY A 10 -9.13 -4.75 13.53
N ASN A 11 -10.46 -4.80 13.53
CA ASN A 11 -11.23 -5.98 13.18
C ASN A 11 -11.06 -6.40 11.70
N ALA A 12 -11.71 -7.49 11.29
CA ALA A 12 -11.63 -7.98 9.92
C ALA A 12 -12.06 -6.94 8.88
N VAL A 13 -13.10 -6.16 9.17
CA VAL A 13 -13.63 -5.11 8.28
C VAL A 13 -12.60 -4.00 8.09
N ALA A 14 -12.04 -3.45 9.17
CA ALA A 14 -10.99 -2.43 9.13
C ALA A 14 -9.75 -2.92 8.38
N ARG A 15 -9.31 -4.16 8.60
CA ARG A 15 -8.17 -4.74 7.87
C ARG A 15 -8.47 -4.88 6.38
N ASN A 16 -9.65 -5.37 6.02
CA ASN A 16 -10.05 -5.51 4.62
C ASN A 16 -10.19 -4.15 3.92
N TRP A 17 -10.68 -3.15 4.66
CA TRP A 17 -10.78 -1.77 4.19
C TRP A 17 -9.41 -1.20 3.82
N VAL A 18 -8.38 -1.43 4.65
CA VAL A 18 -6.98 -1.04 4.36
C VAL A 18 -6.44 -1.85 3.16
N LYS A 19 -6.62 -3.17 3.15
CA LYS A 19 -6.16 -4.03 2.03
C LYS A 19 -6.73 -3.60 0.69
N ARG A 20 -8.02 -3.22 0.64
CA ARG A 20 -8.69 -2.76 -0.59
C ARG A 20 -8.06 -1.48 -1.12
N ARG A 21 -7.73 -0.53 -0.23
CA ARG A 21 -7.11 0.75 -0.61
C ARG A 21 -5.71 0.57 -1.13
N ILE A 22 -4.90 -0.23 -0.43
CA ILE A 22 -3.55 -0.60 -0.89
C ILE A 22 -3.63 -1.24 -2.28
N ARG A 23 -4.52 -2.22 -2.48
CA ARG A 23 -4.70 -2.84 -3.80
C ARG A 23 -5.08 -1.84 -4.88
N GLN A 24 -6.05 -0.96 -4.59
CA GLN A 24 -6.46 0.06 -5.54
C GLN A 24 -5.32 1.02 -5.89
N SER A 25 -4.55 1.47 -4.88
CA SER A 25 -3.39 2.33 -5.09
C SER A 25 -2.31 1.64 -5.94
N ILE A 26 -2.05 0.36 -5.71
CA ILE A 26 -1.12 -0.40 -6.56
C ILE A 26 -1.67 -0.54 -7.99
N THR A 27 -2.97 -0.81 -8.17
CA THR A 27 -3.57 -0.89 -9.51
C THR A 27 -3.36 0.40 -10.29
N GLU A 28 -3.56 1.56 -9.66
CA GLU A 28 -3.34 2.87 -10.27
C GLU A 28 -1.85 3.14 -10.58
N LEU A 29 -0.95 2.69 -9.72
CA LEU A 29 0.49 2.89 -9.86
C LEU A 29 1.17 1.85 -10.74
N LYS A 30 0.47 0.77 -11.12
CA LYS A 30 1.01 -0.38 -11.87
C LYS A 30 1.80 0.02 -13.14
N PRO A 31 1.37 1.00 -13.95
CA PRO A 31 2.12 1.39 -15.15
C PRO A 31 3.52 1.94 -14.88
N GLN A 32 3.74 2.52 -13.69
CA GLN A 32 5.01 3.13 -13.26
C GLN A 32 5.82 2.23 -12.32
N LEU A 33 5.25 1.07 -11.96
CA LEU A 33 5.85 0.15 -11.01
C LEU A 33 6.76 -0.82 -11.74
N LYS A 34 7.95 -1.05 -11.21
CA LYS A 34 8.86 -2.11 -11.70
C LYS A 34 8.18 -3.47 -11.66
N GLN A 35 8.17 -4.17 -12.79
CA GLN A 35 7.48 -5.45 -12.95
C GLN A 35 8.36 -6.65 -12.60
N ASP A 36 9.67 -6.46 -12.49
CA ASP A 36 10.71 -7.45 -12.22
C ASP A 36 11.05 -7.59 -10.72
N ALA A 37 10.17 -7.13 -9.84
CA ALA A 37 10.39 -7.13 -8.40
C ALA A 37 9.23 -7.79 -7.63
N ASP A 38 9.60 -8.72 -6.74
CA ASP A 38 8.71 -9.24 -5.72
C ASP A 38 8.83 -8.43 -4.42
N PHE A 39 7.69 -7.98 -3.90
CA PHE A 39 7.66 -7.20 -2.66
C PHE A 39 6.44 -7.50 -1.79
N LEU A 40 6.60 -7.21 -0.50
CA LEU A 40 5.57 -7.34 0.54
C LEU A 40 5.24 -5.98 1.13
N VAL A 41 3.97 -5.58 1.06
CA VAL A 41 3.47 -4.37 1.72
C VAL A 41 3.00 -4.72 3.13
N ILE A 42 3.61 -4.12 4.15
CA ILE A 42 3.22 -4.27 5.56
C ILE A 42 2.51 -3.00 6.02
N ALA A 43 1.21 -3.10 6.27
CA ALA A 43 0.44 -1.99 6.82
C ALA A 43 0.75 -1.80 8.32
N ARG A 44 1.19 -0.60 8.70
CA ARG A 44 1.36 -0.19 10.10
C ARG A 44 0.06 0.40 10.66
N PRO A 45 -0.17 0.38 11.99
CA PRO A 45 -1.41 0.89 12.60
C PRO A 45 -1.81 2.32 12.20
N THR A 46 -0.83 3.16 11.84
CA THR A 46 -1.02 4.55 11.43
C THR A 46 -1.87 4.74 10.17
N VAL A 47 -2.07 3.69 9.35
CA VAL A 47 -2.91 3.75 8.14
C VAL A 47 -4.39 3.48 8.42
N ALA A 48 -4.75 3.09 9.64
CA ALA A 48 -6.13 2.82 10.00
C ALA A 48 -6.99 4.09 9.85
N GLY A 49 -8.14 3.96 9.16
CA GLY A 49 -9.06 5.08 8.95
C GLY A 49 -8.63 6.13 7.91
N LYS A 50 -7.46 5.96 7.26
CA LYS A 50 -6.93 6.92 6.28
C LYS A 50 -7.63 6.86 4.93
N SER A 51 -7.91 8.02 4.35
CA SER A 51 -8.57 8.12 3.05
C SER A 51 -7.80 7.39 1.94
N GLN A 52 -8.45 7.15 0.80
CA GLN A 52 -7.80 6.55 -0.37
C GLN A 52 -6.61 7.40 -0.86
N ALA A 53 -6.79 8.72 -0.89
CA ALA A 53 -5.75 9.66 -1.29
C ALA A 53 -4.54 9.63 -0.34
N GLU A 54 -4.76 9.68 0.97
CA GLU A 54 -3.69 9.55 1.97
C GLU A 54 -2.97 8.20 1.86
N THR A 55 -3.73 7.11 1.72
CA THR A 55 -3.16 5.76 1.59
C THR A 55 -2.28 5.65 0.34
N LYS A 56 -2.73 6.22 -0.79
CA LYS A 56 -1.96 6.27 -2.04
C LYS A 56 -0.68 7.10 -1.87
N ALA A 57 -0.76 8.26 -1.22
CA ALA A 57 0.40 9.11 -0.98
C ALA A 57 1.46 8.40 -0.14
N TYR A 58 1.06 7.76 0.97
CA TYR A 58 1.98 6.99 1.81
C TYR A 58 2.60 5.81 1.07
N LEU A 59 1.80 5.10 0.27
CA LEU A 59 2.29 3.95 -0.50
C LEU A 59 3.25 4.39 -1.61
N SER A 60 2.94 5.45 -2.35
CA SER A 60 3.82 6.01 -3.37
C SER A 60 5.16 6.43 -2.77
N HIS A 61 5.14 7.15 -1.64
CA HIS A 61 6.36 7.53 -0.94
C HIS A 61 7.21 6.31 -0.54
N ALA A 62 6.59 5.28 0.05
CA ALA A 62 7.29 4.06 0.43
C ALA A 62 7.87 3.30 -0.78
N LEU A 63 7.14 3.25 -1.90
CA LEU A 63 7.60 2.58 -3.13
C LEU A 63 8.75 3.32 -3.81
N LYS A 64 8.76 4.67 -3.75
CA LYS A 64 9.90 5.49 -4.21
C LYS A 64 11.14 5.22 -3.37
N LEU A 65 11.01 5.18 -2.04
CA LEU A 65 12.12 4.83 -1.13
C LEU A 65 12.64 3.40 -1.36
N ALA A 66 11.76 2.48 -1.77
CA ALA A 66 12.13 1.11 -2.12
C ALA A 66 12.69 0.97 -3.55
N HIS A 67 12.82 2.07 -4.30
CA HIS A 67 13.24 2.09 -5.72
C HIS A 67 12.37 1.21 -6.64
N LEU A 68 11.09 1.06 -6.30
CA LEU A 68 10.09 0.26 -7.05
C LEU A 68 9.21 1.12 -7.96
N LEU A 69 9.15 2.42 -7.69
CA LEU A 69 8.50 3.42 -8.53
C LEU A 69 9.57 4.35 -9.08
N ASP A 70 9.47 4.67 -10.36
CA ASP A 70 10.39 5.61 -10.97
C ASP A 70 10.24 7.01 -10.33
N ASN A 71 11.38 7.67 -10.15
CA ASN A 71 11.42 9.05 -9.73
C ASN A 71 11.31 9.90 -10.99
N ASP A 72 10.09 10.33 -11.32
CA ASP A 72 9.94 11.60 -12.05
C ASP A 72 10.57 12.73 -11.22
#